data_AF-A0A971SC70-F1
#
_entry.id   AF-A0A971SC70-F1
#
_cell.length_a   1.000
_cell.length_b   1.000
_cell.length_c   1.000
_cell.angle_alpha   90.00
_cell.angle_beta   90.00
_cell.angle_gamma   90.00
#
_symmetry.space_group_name_H-M   'P 1'
#
loop_
_entity.id
_entity.type
_entity.pdbx_description
1 polymer ?
#
loop_
_entity_poly.entity_id
_entity_poly.type
_entity_poly.pdbx_seq_one_letter_code
_entity_poly.pdbx_strand_id
1 'polypeptide(L)' 'MGVGIITRVSGPLVEAEGMSEAKMYEVVRVSDKRLIGEIIELRGDKASIQVYEETTGLGPGEPVYLTGAP' A
#
# COMPACT_ATOMS: atom_id res chain seq x y z
N MET A 1 11.90 8.43 1.41
CA MET A 1 11.25 7.11 1.36
C MET A 1 10.18 7.12 2.43
N GLY A 2 9.02 7.70 2.11
CA GLY A 2 7.87 7.67 2.99
C GLY A 2 7.45 6.22 3.30
N VAL A 3 7.10 5.98 4.55
CA VAL A 3 6.43 4.74 4.98
C VAL A 3 4.97 5.12 5.22
N GLY A 4 4.08 4.58 4.40
CA GLY A 4 2.64 4.70 4.63
C GLY A 4 2.18 3.68 5.68
N ILE A 5 0.96 3.85 6.18
CA ILE A 5 0.36 2.97 7.18
C ILE A 5 -0.99 2.48 6.68
N ILE A 6 -1.21 1.17 6.74
CA ILE A 6 -2.48 0.55 6.37
C ILE A 6 -3.58 1.07 7.30
N THR A 7 -4.68 1.55 6.73
CA THR A 7 -5.88 1.99 7.44
C THR A 7 -7.05 1.01 7.27
N ARG A 8 -7.08 0.28 6.14
CA ARG A 8 -8.10 -0.75 5.88
C ARG A 8 -7.57 -1.86 4.98
N VAL A 9 -8.05 -3.08 5.18
CA VAL A 9 -7.85 -4.23 4.29
C VAL A 9 -9.22 -4.78 3.89
N SER A 10 -9.44 -5.04 2.60
CA SER A 10 -10.71 -5.49 2.04
C SER A 10 -10.45 -6.48 0.90
N GLY A 11 -10.30 -7.76 1.24
CA GLY A 11 -9.80 -8.76 0.29
C GLY A 11 -8.40 -8.36 -0.19
N PRO A 12 -8.13 -8.33 -1.50
CA PRO A 12 -6.82 -7.97 -2.02
C PRO A 12 -6.61 -6.44 -2.13
N LEU A 13 -7.60 -5.63 -1.76
CA LEU A 13 -7.52 -4.17 -1.75
C LEU A 13 -7.08 -3.68 -0.37
N VAL A 14 -6.04 -2.85 -0.33
CA VAL A 14 -5.49 -2.24 0.89
C VAL A 14 -5.56 -0.72 0.77
N GLU A 15 -6.06 -0.04 1.78
CA GLU A 15 -5.99 1.42 1.88
C GLU A 15 -4.88 1.82 2.87
N ALA A 16 -4.08 2.82 2.50
CA ALA A 16 -3.02 3.35 3.35
C ALA A 16 -3.01 4.88 3.37
N GLU A 17 -2.58 5.45 4.49
CA GLU A 17 -2.34 6.89 4.67
C GLU A 17 -0.83 7.20 4.77
N GLY A 18 -0.46 8.48 4.72
CA GLY A 18 0.96 8.88 4.66
C GLY A 18 1.60 8.64 3.29
N MET A 19 0.78 8.59 2.23
CA MET A 19 1.15 8.21 0.87
C MET A 19 1.34 9.43 -0.06
N SER A 20 1.70 10.59 0.48
CA SER A 20 1.82 11.85 -0.29
C SER A 20 2.96 11.84 -1.32
N GLU A 21 3.99 11.02 -1.11
CA GLU A 21 5.10 10.83 -2.07
C GLU A 21 4.80 9.76 -3.13
N ALA A 22 3.68 9.07 -3.01
CA ALA A 22 3.36 7.90 -3.82
C ALA A 22 2.85 8.28 -5.21
N LYS A 23 3.16 7.45 -6.21
CA LYS A 23 2.75 7.69 -7.61
C LYS A 23 1.70 6.68 -8.06
N MET A 24 0.89 7.12 -9.02
CA MET A 24 -0.10 6.25 -9.65
C MET A 24 0.63 5.09 -10.36
N TYR A 25 0.16 3.85 -10.20
CA TYR A 25 0.75 2.62 -10.75
C TYR A 25 2.11 2.23 -10.15
N GLU A 26 2.59 2.94 -9.12
CA GLU A 26 3.84 2.57 -8.45
C GLU A 26 3.71 1.20 -7.77
N VAL A 27 4.73 0.36 -7.94
CA VAL A 27 4.84 -0.90 -7.20
C VAL A 27 5.29 -0.61 -5.78
N VAL A 28 4.63 -1.20 -4.80
CA VAL A 28 4.90 -1.01 -3.37
C VAL A 28 5.13 -2.34 -2.65
N ARG A 29 5.71 -2.26 -1.45
CA ARG A 29 5.80 -3.40 -0.52
C ARG A 29 4.84 -3.19 0.63
N VAL A 30 3.91 -4.12 0.82
CA VAL A 30 2.86 -4.05 1.83
C VAL A 30 3.22 -4.95 3.02
N SER A 31 3.09 -4.41 4.22
CA SER A 31 3.40 -5.04 5.51
C SER A 31 4.89 -5.38 5.70
N ASP A 32 5.24 -5.81 6.91
CA ASP A 32 6.52 -6.44 7.23
C ASP A 32 6.75 -7.72 6.40
N LYS A 33 5.67 -8.33 5.88
CA LYS A 33 5.73 -9.46 4.93
C LYS A 33 6.26 -9.08 3.55
N ARG A 34 6.36 -7.77 3.23
CA ARG A 34 6.85 -7.24 1.95
C ARG A 34 6.11 -7.77 0.72
N LEU A 35 4.79 -7.97 0.86
CA LEU A 35 3.93 -8.42 -0.22
C LEU A 35 3.93 -7.40 -1.36
N ILE A 36 3.86 -7.86 -2.59
CA ILE A 36 3.84 -6.99 -3.76
C ILE A 36 2.44 -6.44 -3.97
N GLY A 37 2.34 -5.12 -4.10
CA GLY A 37 1.12 -4.45 -4.54
C GLY A 37 1.41 -3.30 -5.50
N GLU A 38 0.35 -2.79 -6.11
CA GLU A 38 0.37 -1.68 -7.05
C GLU A 38 -0.62 -0.62 -6.60
N ILE A 39 -0.21 0.65 -6.64
CA ILE A 39 -1.12 1.77 -6.35
C ILE A 39 -2.10 1.91 -7.50
N ILE A 40 -3.39 1.78 -7.22
CA ILE A 40 -4.48 1.86 -8.22
C ILE A 40 -5.40 3.08 -8.04
N GLU A 41 -5.33 3.75 -6.89
CA GLU A 41 -5.93 5.07 -6.69
C GLU A 41 -5.12 5.94 -5.73
N LEU A 42 -5.12 7.27 -5.93
CA LEU A 42 -4.56 8.26 -5.01
C LEU A 42 -5.62 9.32 -4.67
N ARG A 43 -5.77 9.62 -3.37
CA ARG A 43 -6.67 10.67 -2.85
C ARG A 43 -6.01 11.43 -1.72
N GLY A 44 -5.45 12.60 -2.02
CA GLY A 44 -4.75 13.42 -1.03
C GLY A 44 -3.50 12.70 -0.50
N ASP A 45 -3.49 12.38 0.80
CA ASP A 45 -2.43 11.63 1.47
C ASP A 45 -2.69 10.12 1.55
N LYS A 46 -3.75 9.63 0.87
CA LYS A 46 -4.16 8.23 0.88
C LYS A 46 -3.94 7.55 -0.46
N ALA A 47 -3.66 6.25 -0.41
CA ALA A 47 -3.55 5.37 -1.57
C ALA A 47 -4.42 4.13 -1.40
N SER A 48 -5.04 3.70 -2.50
CA SER A 48 -5.61 2.36 -2.63
C SER A 48 -4.62 1.48 -3.39
N ILE A 49 -4.31 0.32 -2.82
CA ILE A 49 -3.26 -0.59 -3.27
C ILE A 49 -3.90 -1.94 -3.58
N GLN A 50 -3.71 -2.42 -4.80
CA GLN A 50 -4.05 -3.78 -5.20
C GLN A 50 -2.87 -4.69 -4.86
N VAL A 51 -3.06 -5.62 -3.93
CA VAL A 51 -2.04 -6.62 -3.57
C VAL A 51 -2.22 -7.84 -4.48
N TYR A 52 -1.11 -8.35 -5.03
CA TYR A 52 -1.14 -9.52 -5.92
C TYR A 52 -1.10 -10.86 -5.16
N GLU A 53 -0.62 -10.82 -3.92
CA GLU A 53 -0.50 -11.98 -3.03
C GLU A 53 -1.65 -12.05 -2.01
N GLU A 54 -1.76 -13.17 -1.30
CA GLU A 54 -2.78 -13.37 -0.28
C GLU A 54 -2.61 -12.39 0.89
N THR A 55 -3.65 -11.61 1.20
CA THR A 55 -3.66 -10.58 2.25
C THR A 55 -4.06 -11.12 3.63
N THR A 56 -4.11 -12.44 3.80
CA THR A 56 -4.48 -13.08 5.05
C THR A 56 -3.50 -12.69 6.16
N GLY A 57 -4.06 -12.14 7.24
CA GLY A 57 -3.29 -11.64 8.38
C GLY A 57 -2.65 -10.28 8.15
N LEU A 58 -3.02 -9.54 7.10
CA LEU A 58 -2.81 -8.10 7.04
C LEU A 58 -3.87 -7.35 7.86
N GLY A 59 -3.50 -6.24 8.47
CA GLY A 59 -4.41 -5.37 9.21
C GLY A 59 -3.97 -3.91 9.30
N PRO A 60 -4.84 -3.04 9.85
CA PRO A 60 -4.49 -1.65 10.10
C PRO A 60 -3.26 -1.49 11.00
N GLY A 61 -2.45 -0.47 10.73
CA GLY A 61 -1.21 -0.17 11.46
C GLY A 61 0.05 -0.75 10.83
N GLU A 62 -0.07 -1.69 9.88
CA GLU A 62 1.09 -2.25 9.20
C GLU A 62 1.69 -1.29 8.15
N PRO A 63 3.00 -1.38 7.88
CA PRO A 63 3.69 -0.42 7.01
C PRO A 63 3.44 -0.68 5.53
N VAL A 64 3.51 0.37 4.72
CA VAL A 64 3.60 0.32 3.26
C VAL A 64 4.86 1.06 2.83
N TYR A 65 5.70 0.42 2.03
CA TYR A 65 6.96 0.98 1.57
C TYR A 65 6.89 1.30 0.08
N LEU A 66 7.11 2.56 -0.24
CA LEU A 66 7.31 3.03 -1.61
C LEU A 66 8.61 2.46 -2.18
N THR A 67 8.58 1.99 -3.41
CA THR A 67 9.80 1.49 -4.08
C THR A 67 10.42 2.53 -5.01
N GLY A 68 9.63 3.55 -5.41
CA GLY A 68 10.02 4.51 -6.43
C GLY A 68 10.07 3.94 -7.84
N ALA A 69 9.74 2.66 -8.02
CA ALA A 69 9.66 2.01 -9.33
C ALA A 69 8.28 2.24 -9.96
N PRO A 70 8.21 2.64 -11.24
CA PRO A 70 6.95 2.68 -11.97
C PRO A 70 6.38 1.27 -12.21
#